data_AF-A0A2T0KZU7-F1
#
_entry.id   AF-A0A2T0KZU7-F1
#
_cell.length_a   1.000
_cell.length_b   1.000
_cell.length_c   1.000
_cell.angle_alpha   90.00
_cell.angle_beta   90.00
_cell.angle_gamma   90.00
#
_symmetry.space_group_name_H-M   'P 1'
#
loop_
_entity.id
_entity.type
_entity.pdbx_description
1 polymer ?
#
loop_
_entity_poly.entity_id
_entity_poly.type
_entity_poly.pdbx_seq_one_letter_code
_entity_poly.pdbx_strand_id
1 'polypeptide(L)'
;MNIRQQHFIRPAGVTLLMAGVVWLAGCGGGGGSSGSGTSMVSIAGTAATGKALANATINIDCARGSLSVAADANGNFHATLGAVMPCMIAATSGVTMLHSVAFAGGTYNVTPETDLLVSYLAAQLGTNETGLIAGFAVNSQFQQVLANQADVLTAQAAVVQNLQQTYGVTLSAPNFLTTAFAAGQPGEDSDLEALLARGAIDANGEPDAAAVALMARTGAAHPIATSPNNSTGGTGVGGIGSTGGMM
;
A
#
# COMPACT_ATOMS: atom_id res chain seq x y z
N MET A 1 -14.34 5.31 75.90
CA MET A 1 -13.19 4.59 76.50
C MET A 1 -12.22 4.29 75.35
N ASN A 2 -11.09 4.98 75.10
CA ASN A 2 -9.88 5.18 75.94
C ASN A 2 -9.39 3.81 76.47
N ILE A 3 -8.16 3.27 76.29
CA ILE A 3 -6.76 3.76 76.12
C ILE A 3 -5.90 2.50 75.73
N ARG A 4 -4.83 2.46 74.91
CA ARG A 4 -3.34 2.66 75.14
C ARG A 4 -2.59 2.07 73.90
N GLN A 5 -1.58 2.65 73.22
CA GLN A 5 -0.18 3.02 73.59
C GLN A 5 0.69 1.80 74.04
N GLN A 6 1.91 1.46 73.60
CA GLN A 6 3.03 2.13 72.89
C GLN A 6 4.08 1.14 72.27
N HIS A 7 4.90 1.67 71.32
CA HIS A 7 6.36 1.49 71.02
C HIS A 7 7.08 0.12 70.97
N PHE A 8 7.96 -0.10 69.95
CA PHE A 8 9.44 -0.09 70.09
C PHE A 8 10.23 -0.32 68.75
N ILE A 9 11.06 0.66 68.37
CA ILE A 9 12.50 0.63 67.95
C ILE A 9 13.02 -0.24 66.76
N ARG A 10 13.79 0.44 65.88
CA ARG A 10 14.64 0.00 64.72
C ARG A 10 15.93 -0.73 65.15
N PRO A 11 16.68 -1.46 64.29
CA PRO A 11 17.80 -0.86 63.50
C PRO A 11 18.10 -1.62 62.15
N ALA A 12 18.50 -0.95 61.05
CA ALA A 12 19.87 -0.63 60.54
C ALA A 12 20.39 -1.56 59.41
N GLY A 13 21.11 -0.95 58.46
CA GLY A 13 21.86 -1.59 57.36
C GLY A 13 21.12 -1.47 56.01
N VAL A 14 21.70 -1.13 54.86
CA VAL A 14 23.07 -1.38 54.38
C VAL A 14 23.34 -0.46 53.17
N THR A 15 24.48 0.25 53.27
CA THR A 15 25.45 0.75 52.27
C THR A 15 25.09 1.23 50.85
N LEU A 16 25.68 2.39 50.58
CA LEU A 16 25.84 3.17 49.35
C LEU A 16 27.09 2.73 48.56
N LEU A 17 27.00 2.49 47.25
CA LEU A 17 28.14 2.51 46.33
C LEU A 17 27.66 2.62 44.86
N MET A 18 27.77 3.81 44.27
CA MET A 18 27.51 4.06 42.84
C MET A 18 28.60 4.99 42.31
N ALA A 19 29.58 4.42 41.60
CA ALA A 19 30.47 5.17 40.70
C ALA A 19 31.21 4.21 39.75
N GLY A 20 30.94 4.34 38.44
CA GLY A 20 31.87 3.93 37.38
C GLY A 20 31.26 3.09 36.25
N VAL A 21 31.07 3.70 35.07
CA VAL A 21 31.20 3.08 33.73
C VAL A 21 31.61 4.20 32.76
N VAL A 22 32.91 4.37 32.46
CA VAL A 22 33.62 3.87 31.26
C VAL A 22 32.97 4.31 29.94
N TRP A 23 33.59 5.29 29.30
CA TRP A 23 33.37 5.66 27.90
C TRP A 23 33.92 4.56 26.99
N LEU A 24 33.06 3.91 26.20
CA LEU A 24 33.49 3.10 25.07
C LEU A 24 33.42 3.95 23.80
N ALA A 25 34.60 4.36 23.31
CA ALA A 25 34.77 4.79 21.93
C ALA A 25 34.73 3.53 21.04
N GLY A 26 33.62 3.35 20.33
CA GLY A 26 33.45 2.31 19.31
C GLY A 26 33.09 2.95 17.98
N CYS A 27 34.06 3.56 17.31
CA CYS A 27 33.97 3.91 15.89
C CYS A 27 34.91 2.94 15.15
N GLY A 28 34.35 2.07 14.32
CA GLY A 28 35.10 1.01 13.66
C GLY A 28 34.35 0.36 12.51
N GLY A 29 34.23 1.11 11.40
CA GLY A 29 34.34 0.59 10.03
C GLY A 29 33.38 -0.50 9.58
N GLY A 30 32.22 -0.10 9.05
CA GLY A 30 31.37 -0.94 8.22
C GLY A 30 32.02 -1.23 6.86
N GLY A 31 32.29 -2.50 6.59
CA GLY A 31 32.64 -3.01 5.28
C GLY A 31 31.37 -3.39 4.52
N GLY A 32 31.06 -2.62 3.47
CA GLY A 32 29.94 -2.87 2.58
C GLY A 32 30.09 -4.21 1.86
N SER A 33 29.05 -5.03 1.94
CA SER A 33 28.64 -5.87 0.83
C SER A 33 27.41 -5.22 0.24
N SER A 34 27.58 -4.67 -0.97
CA SER A 34 26.52 -4.22 -1.85
C SER A 34 25.67 -5.44 -2.27
N GLY A 35 24.88 -5.96 -1.34
CA GLY A 35 23.71 -6.73 -1.70
C GLY A 35 22.61 -5.73 -2.02
N SER A 36 22.12 -5.73 -3.25
CA SER A 36 20.80 -5.17 -3.58
C SER A 36 19.74 -6.00 -2.84
N GLY A 37 19.73 -5.83 -1.52
CA GLY A 37 19.08 -6.70 -0.56
C GLY A 37 17.70 -6.18 -0.23
N THR A 38 16.75 -7.11 -0.17
CA THR A 38 15.44 -6.88 0.41
C THR A 38 15.57 -6.36 1.84
N SER A 39 14.71 -5.41 2.23
CA SER A 39 14.60 -4.96 3.63
C SER A 39 13.43 -5.66 4.29
N MET A 40 13.48 -5.87 5.62
CA MET A 40 12.31 -6.35 6.34
C MET A 40 11.22 -5.28 6.35
N VAL A 41 10.07 -5.60 5.77
CA VAL A 41 8.89 -4.76 5.71
C VAL A 41 7.75 -5.46 6.43
N SER A 42 6.97 -4.71 7.19
CA SER A 42 5.71 -5.19 7.79
C SER A 42 4.54 -4.54 7.05
N ILE A 43 3.58 -5.37 6.65
CA ILE A 43 2.33 -4.97 6.00
C ILE A 43 1.19 -5.60 6.79
N ALA A 44 0.20 -4.80 7.14
CA ALA A 44 -1.01 -5.24 7.82
C ALA A 44 -2.23 -4.62 7.15
N GLY A 45 -3.43 -5.10 7.46
CA GLY A 45 -4.65 -4.51 6.97
C GLY A 45 -5.86 -5.37 7.25
N THR A 46 -7.00 -4.93 6.73
CA THR A 46 -8.26 -5.66 6.81
C THR A 46 -8.78 -5.98 5.42
N ALA A 47 -9.11 -7.24 5.18
CA ALA A 47 -9.75 -7.72 3.98
C ALA A 47 -11.27 -7.81 4.22
N ALA A 48 -12.06 -6.98 3.54
CA ALA A 48 -13.50 -6.87 3.80
C ALA A 48 -14.30 -6.35 2.60
N THR A 49 -15.58 -6.74 2.55
CA THR A 49 -16.57 -6.29 1.54
C THR A 49 -17.79 -5.63 2.18
N GLY A 50 -17.61 -4.98 3.34
CA GLY A 50 -18.69 -4.70 4.31
C GLY A 50 -18.96 -5.88 5.27
N LYS A 51 -18.27 -7.00 5.02
CA LYS A 51 -18.12 -8.13 5.93
C LYS A 51 -16.68 -8.59 5.88
N ALA A 52 -16.17 -9.06 7.02
CA ALA A 52 -14.83 -9.65 7.10
C ALA A 52 -14.69 -10.81 6.12
N LEU A 53 -13.63 -10.78 5.30
CA LEU A 53 -13.22 -11.94 4.51
C LEU A 53 -12.42 -12.90 5.41
N ALA A 54 -13.14 -13.62 6.26
CA ALA A 54 -12.56 -14.54 7.23
C ALA A 54 -11.78 -15.67 6.54
N ASN A 55 -10.57 -15.95 7.03
CA ASN A 55 -9.66 -16.97 6.46
C ASN A 55 -9.31 -16.74 4.98
N ALA A 56 -9.45 -15.51 4.48
CA ALA A 56 -9.00 -15.17 3.14
C ALA A 56 -7.50 -15.45 3.00
N THR A 57 -7.09 -15.98 1.84
CA THR A 57 -5.67 -16.08 1.49
C THR A 57 -5.21 -14.72 1.00
N ILE A 58 -4.23 -14.13 1.68
CA ILE A 58 -3.63 -12.84 1.36
C ILE A 58 -2.27 -13.08 0.72
N ASN A 59 -2.17 -12.85 -0.57
CA ASN A 59 -0.91 -12.87 -1.30
C ASN A 59 -0.34 -11.46 -1.41
N ILE A 60 0.91 -11.29 -1.00
CA ILE A 60 1.64 -10.03 -1.06
C ILE A 60 2.81 -10.26 -2.00
N ASP A 61 2.74 -9.67 -3.19
CA ASP A 61 3.75 -9.76 -4.24
C ASP A 61 4.40 -8.40 -4.43
N CYS A 62 5.64 -8.27 -3.96
CA CYS A 62 6.40 -7.03 -4.04
C CYS A 62 7.28 -6.98 -5.29
N ALA A 63 7.77 -5.78 -5.64
CA ALA A 63 8.71 -5.62 -6.75
C ALA A 63 9.90 -6.59 -6.63
N ARG A 64 10.32 -6.89 -5.39
CA ARG A 64 11.04 -8.11 -5.06
C ARG A 64 10.56 -8.70 -3.74
N GLY A 65 10.43 -10.01 -3.69
CA GLY A 65 9.96 -10.75 -2.51
C GLY A 65 8.44 -10.92 -2.53
N SER A 66 7.97 -12.05 -2.03
CA SER A 66 6.55 -12.33 -1.87
C SER A 66 6.30 -13.18 -0.63
N LEU A 67 5.08 -13.11 -0.10
CA LEU A 67 4.62 -13.91 1.02
C LEU A 67 3.11 -14.15 0.89
N SER A 68 2.64 -15.29 1.39
CA SER A 68 1.21 -15.57 1.53
C SER A 68 0.89 -15.82 3.00
N VAL A 69 -0.17 -15.19 3.50
CA VAL A 69 -0.69 -15.35 4.87
C VAL A 69 -2.21 -15.52 4.83
N ALA A 70 -2.80 -16.02 5.92
CA ALA A 70 -4.25 -16.05 6.06
C ALA A 70 -4.73 -14.86 6.90
N ALA A 71 -5.85 -14.25 6.49
CA ALA A 71 -6.58 -13.33 7.35
C ALA A 71 -7.24 -14.08 8.51
N ASP A 72 -7.39 -13.42 9.66
CA ASP A 72 -8.09 -13.97 10.82
C ASP A 72 -9.62 -14.02 10.61
N ALA A 73 -10.36 -14.45 11.63
CA ALA A 73 -11.82 -14.53 11.57
C ALA A 73 -12.51 -13.15 11.40
N ASN A 74 -11.80 -12.06 11.68
CA ASN A 74 -12.26 -10.69 11.53
C ASN A 74 -11.73 -10.05 10.24
N GLY A 75 -11.08 -10.82 9.36
CA GLY A 75 -10.51 -10.33 8.10
C GLY A 75 -9.19 -9.59 8.25
N ASN A 76 -8.60 -9.53 9.45
CA ASN A 76 -7.34 -8.83 9.66
C ASN A 76 -6.16 -9.73 9.25
N PHE A 77 -5.16 -9.14 8.62
CA PHE A 77 -3.92 -9.83 8.29
C PHE A 77 -2.71 -9.00 8.71
N HIS A 78 -1.61 -9.69 8.96
CA HIS A 78 -0.31 -9.10 9.22
C HIS A 78 0.78 -10.00 8.68
N ALA A 79 1.73 -9.40 7.96
CA ALA A 79 2.82 -10.08 7.29
C ALA A 79 4.12 -9.29 7.51
N THR A 80 5.21 -10.01 7.80
CA THR A 80 6.56 -9.44 7.79
C THR A 80 7.41 -10.25 6.83
N LEU A 81 7.98 -9.59 5.83
CA LEU A 81 8.76 -10.23 4.78
C LEU A 81 9.98 -9.41 4.39
N GLY A 82 11.01 -10.08 3.89
CA GLY A 82 12.10 -9.40 3.18
C GLY A 82 11.63 -9.00 1.79
N ALA A 83 11.37 -7.71 1.56
CA ALA A 83 10.88 -7.21 0.27
C ALA A 83 11.56 -5.92 -0.20
N VAL A 84 11.31 -5.59 -1.47
CA VAL A 84 11.50 -4.27 -2.08
C VAL A 84 10.13 -3.79 -2.53
N MET A 85 9.71 -2.65 -2.00
CA MET A 85 8.43 -1.99 -2.34
C MET A 85 8.43 -1.48 -3.79
N PRO A 86 7.25 -1.28 -4.41
CA PRO A 86 5.90 -1.46 -3.87
C PRO A 86 5.47 -2.93 -3.87
N CYS A 87 4.29 -3.22 -3.34
CA CYS A 87 3.65 -4.53 -3.42
C CYS A 87 2.23 -4.45 -3.96
N MET A 88 1.85 -5.45 -4.73
CA MET A 88 0.45 -5.78 -4.99
C MET A 88 -0.01 -6.72 -3.87
N ILE A 89 -1.24 -6.52 -3.41
CA ILE A 89 -1.86 -7.40 -2.42
C ILE A 89 -3.13 -7.98 -3.06
N ALA A 90 -3.31 -9.29 -2.98
CA ALA A 90 -4.51 -9.98 -3.42
C ALA A 90 -5.13 -10.73 -2.23
N ALA A 91 -6.42 -10.51 -1.97
CA ALA A 91 -7.20 -11.29 -1.02
C ALA A 91 -8.14 -12.21 -1.79
N THR A 92 -8.14 -13.50 -1.47
CA THR A 92 -9.03 -14.49 -2.07
C THR A 92 -9.83 -15.20 -0.99
N SER A 93 -11.16 -15.19 -1.11
CA SER A 93 -12.08 -15.92 -0.23
C SER A 93 -13.25 -16.48 -1.03
N GLY A 94 -13.26 -17.80 -1.25
CA GLY A 94 -14.27 -18.44 -2.08
C GLY A 94 -14.21 -17.96 -3.54
N VAL A 95 -15.25 -17.27 -3.97
CA VAL A 95 -15.35 -16.68 -5.33
C VAL A 95 -14.90 -15.23 -5.39
N THR A 96 -14.75 -14.57 -4.23
CA THR A 96 -14.37 -13.16 -4.14
C THR A 96 -12.85 -13.03 -4.24
N MET A 97 -12.39 -12.20 -5.16
CA MET A 97 -10.98 -11.81 -5.30
C MET A 97 -10.88 -10.30 -5.36
N LEU A 98 -10.11 -9.73 -4.44
CA LEU A 98 -9.90 -8.28 -4.37
C LEU A 98 -8.41 -7.97 -4.37
N HIS A 99 -8.06 -6.84 -4.96
CA HIS A 99 -6.71 -6.35 -5.07
C HIS A 99 -6.52 -5.01 -4.36
N SER A 100 -5.27 -4.76 -3.98
CA SER A 100 -4.82 -3.53 -3.36
C SER A 100 -3.34 -3.31 -3.68
N VAL A 101 -2.82 -2.17 -3.27
CA VAL A 101 -1.42 -1.77 -3.49
C VAL A 101 -0.80 -1.23 -2.21
N ALA A 102 0.46 -1.54 -1.98
CA ALA A 102 1.25 -0.99 -0.90
C ALA A 102 2.49 -0.28 -1.46
N PHE A 103 2.59 1.04 -1.27
CA PHE A 103 3.75 1.82 -1.70
C PHE A 103 4.88 1.83 -0.65
N ALA A 104 4.57 1.50 0.61
CA ALA A 104 5.51 1.33 1.72
C ALA A 104 5.06 0.21 2.68
N GLY A 105 5.81 -0.05 3.75
CA GLY A 105 5.28 -0.82 4.90
C GLY A 105 4.21 -0.03 5.67
N GLY A 106 3.33 -0.73 6.38
CA GLY A 106 2.24 -0.12 7.15
C GLY A 106 0.90 -0.81 6.93
N THR A 107 -0.18 -0.06 7.14
CA THR A 107 -1.55 -0.54 6.94
C THR A 107 -2.00 -0.33 5.51
N TYR A 108 -2.43 -1.40 4.85
CA TYR A 108 -3.02 -1.42 3.51
C TYR A 108 -4.20 -2.37 3.49
N ASN A 109 -5.41 -1.84 3.34
CA ASN A 109 -6.62 -2.65 3.33
C ASN A 109 -6.83 -3.33 1.98
N VAL A 110 -7.67 -4.36 1.96
CA VAL A 110 -8.09 -5.03 0.73
C VAL A 110 -9.61 -5.05 0.69
N THR A 111 -10.18 -4.09 -0.03
CA THR A 111 -11.62 -3.84 -0.10
C THR A 111 -12.03 -3.55 -1.56
N PRO A 112 -13.34 -3.54 -1.88
CA PRO A 112 -13.79 -3.14 -3.21
C PRO A 112 -13.33 -1.73 -3.62
N GLU A 113 -13.12 -0.82 -2.66
CA GLU A 113 -12.60 0.51 -2.94
C GLU A 113 -11.12 0.47 -3.38
N THR A 114 -10.30 -0.40 -2.77
CA THR A 114 -8.90 -0.57 -3.18
C THR A 114 -8.79 -1.25 -4.54
N ASP A 115 -9.71 -2.15 -4.86
CA ASP A 115 -9.78 -2.83 -6.15
C ASP A 115 -10.16 -1.84 -7.28
N LEU A 116 -11.13 -0.95 -7.02
CA LEU A 116 -11.45 0.19 -7.88
C LEU A 116 -10.25 1.14 -8.08
N LEU A 117 -9.44 1.34 -7.04
CA LEU A 117 -8.17 2.08 -7.14
C LEU A 117 -7.15 1.37 -8.05
N VAL A 118 -7.00 0.05 -7.93
CA VAL A 118 -6.13 -0.73 -8.84
C VAL A 118 -6.61 -0.60 -10.28
N SER A 119 -7.91 -0.72 -10.52
CA SER A 119 -8.53 -0.51 -11.84
C SER A 119 -8.27 0.89 -12.40
N TYR A 120 -8.38 1.94 -11.59
CA TYR A 120 -8.08 3.31 -11.99
C TYR A 120 -6.60 3.49 -12.36
N LEU A 121 -5.68 3.05 -11.48
CA LEU A 121 -4.23 3.13 -11.69
C LEU A 121 -3.79 2.36 -12.94
N ALA A 122 -4.34 1.16 -13.14
CA ALA A 122 -4.08 0.35 -14.34
C ALA A 122 -4.46 1.11 -15.61
N ALA A 123 -5.62 1.78 -15.62
CA ALA A 123 -6.05 2.57 -16.76
C ALA A 123 -5.20 3.84 -16.98
N GLN A 124 -4.75 4.51 -15.92
CA GLN A 124 -3.78 5.60 -16.04
C GLN A 124 -2.45 5.16 -16.67
N LEU A 125 -2.09 3.90 -16.47
CA LEU A 125 -0.91 3.25 -17.05
C LEU A 125 -1.16 2.67 -18.45
N GLY A 126 -2.36 2.88 -19.02
CA GLY A 126 -2.71 2.40 -20.36
C GLY A 126 -2.94 0.89 -20.44
N THR A 127 -3.28 0.25 -19.32
CA THR A 127 -3.58 -1.19 -19.22
C THR A 127 -4.93 -1.40 -18.49
N ASN A 128 -5.23 -2.65 -18.15
CA ASN A 128 -6.30 -3.02 -17.24
C ASN A 128 -5.72 -3.74 -16.02
N GLU A 129 -6.55 -4.00 -15.02
CA GLU A 129 -6.13 -4.61 -13.76
C GLU A 129 -5.38 -5.93 -13.96
N THR A 130 -5.90 -6.86 -14.78
CA THR A 130 -5.21 -8.12 -15.10
C THR A 130 -3.84 -7.88 -15.73
N GLY A 131 -3.73 -6.92 -16.63
CA GLY A 131 -2.46 -6.55 -17.27
C GLY A 131 -1.48 -5.88 -16.31
N LEU A 132 -1.98 -5.06 -15.37
CA LEU A 132 -1.17 -4.48 -14.30
C LEU A 132 -0.61 -5.58 -13.38
N ILE A 133 -1.46 -6.48 -12.90
CA ILE A 133 -1.08 -7.60 -12.02
C ILE A 133 -0.06 -8.51 -12.72
N ALA A 134 -0.37 -8.97 -13.94
CA ALA A 134 0.51 -9.87 -14.69
C ALA A 134 1.84 -9.20 -15.08
N GLY A 135 1.83 -7.89 -15.35
CA GLY A 135 3.02 -7.13 -15.74
C GLY A 135 3.84 -6.59 -14.57
N PHE A 136 3.30 -6.57 -13.35
CA PHE A 136 3.89 -5.87 -12.21
C PHE A 136 5.33 -6.29 -11.91
N ALA A 137 5.62 -7.59 -11.95
CA ALA A 137 6.95 -8.12 -11.62
C ALA A 137 8.04 -7.72 -12.64
N VAL A 138 7.66 -7.39 -13.89
CA VAL A 138 8.61 -7.19 -15.01
C VAL A 138 8.57 -5.77 -15.58
N ASN A 139 7.51 -5.01 -15.29
CA ASN A 139 7.35 -3.66 -15.81
C ASN A 139 7.81 -2.62 -14.78
N SER A 140 9.01 -2.07 -15.01
CA SER A 140 9.59 -1.04 -14.13
C SER A 140 8.74 0.23 -14.02
N GLN A 141 7.94 0.59 -15.03
CA GLN A 141 7.04 1.73 -14.95
C GLN A 141 5.89 1.46 -13.96
N PHE A 142 5.33 0.25 -13.98
CA PHE A 142 4.29 -0.13 -13.01
C PHE A 142 4.83 -0.06 -11.59
N GLN A 143 6.04 -0.58 -11.36
CA GLN A 143 6.69 -0.51 -10.06
C GLN A 143 7.00 0.94 -9.65
N GLN A 144 7.47 1.80 -10.56
CA GLN A 144 7.77 3.19 -10.25
C GLN A 144 6.52 3.99 -9.85
N VAL A 145 5.43 3.84 -10.60
CA VAL A 145 4.17 4.54 -10.31
C VAL A 145 3.56 4.04 -9.01
N LEU A 146 3.51 2.73 -8.79
CA LEU A 146 2.97 2.17 -7.55
C LEU A 146 3.87 2.42 -6.33
N ALA A 147 5.16 2.72 -6.52
CA ALA A 147 6.05 3.18 -5.44
C ALA A 147 5.82 4.64 -5.06
N ASN A 148 5.27 5.44 -5.98
CA ASN A 148 5.09 6.86 -5.76
C ASN A 148 3.80 7.13 -4.99
N GLN A 149 3.96 7.40 -3.69
CA GLN A 149 2.84 7.72 -2.80
C GLN A 149 1.97 8.88 -3.34
N ALA A 150 2.56 9.88 -3.99
CA ALA A 150 1.77 11.00 -4.52
C ALA A 150 0.86 10.57 -5.69
N ASP A 151 1.34 9.68 -6.56
CA ASP A 151 0.54 9.15 -7.67
C ASP A 151 -0.61 8.29 -7.14
N VAL A 152 -0.33 7.40 -6.19
CA VAL A 152 -1.35 6.52 -5.57
C VAL A 152 -2.40 7.34 -4.81
N LEU A 153 -2.01 8.34 -4.02
CA LEU A 153 -2.97 9.17 -3.28
C LEU A 153 -3.77 10.10 -4.19
N THR A 154 -3.18 10.58 -5.29
CA THR A 154 -3.91 11.35 -6.30
C THR A 154 -4.96 10.47 -6.99
N ALA A 155 -4.60 9.24 -7.34
CA ALA A 155 -5.54 8.26 -7.88
C ALA A 155 -6.66 7.93 -6.88
N GLN A 156 -6.33 7.72 -5.60
CA GLN A 156 -7.31 7.50 -4.54
C GLN A 156 -8.31 8.66 -4.45
N ALA A 157 -7.82 9.91 -4.42
CA ALA A 157 -8.69 11.09 -4.40
C ALA A 157 -9.62 11.16 -5.62
N ALA A 158 -9.13 10.78 -6.81
CA ALA A 158 -9.94 10.71 -8.02
C ALA A 158 -11.02 9.61 -7.94
N VAL A 159 -10.71 8.44 -7.39
CA VAL A 159 -11.70 7.37 -7.14
C VAL A 159 -12.80 7.88 -6.21
N VAL A 160 -12.45 8.50 -5.08
CA VAL A 160 -13.42 9.07 -4.14
C VAL A 160 -14.34 10.07 -4.84
N GLN A 161 -13.79 10.99 -5.64
CA GLN A 161 -14.59 11.97 -6.38
C GLN A 161 -15.53 11.32 -7.39
N ASN A 162 -15.07 10.31 -8.13
CA ASN A 162 -15.89 9.59 -9.11
C ASN A 162 -17.03 8.81 -8.45
N LEU A 163 -16.77 8.17 -7.30
CA LEU A 163 -17.78 7.49 -6.50
C LEU A 163 -18.84 8.47 -5.99
N GLN A 164 -18.42 9.63 -5.48
CA GLN A 164 -19.35 10.66 -5.02
C GLN A 164 -20.20 11.22 -6.16
N GLN A 165 -19.61 11.53 -7.31
CA GLN A 165 -20.32 12.12 -8.45
C GLN A 165 -21.29 11.15 -9.11
N THR A 166 -20.94 9.86 -9.19
CA THR A 166 -21.72 8.86 -9.93
C THR A 166 -22.73 8.14 -9.05
N TYR A 167 -22.34 7.77 -7.83
CA TYR A 167 -23.15 6.95 -6.93
C TYR A 167 -23.77 7.76 -5.77
N GLY A 168 -23.38 9.03 -5.61
CA GLY A 168 -23.89 9.89 -4.53
C GLY A 168 -23.42 9.45 -3.15
N VAL A 169 -22.29 8.74 -3.06
CA VAL A 169 -21.70 8.28 -1.79
C VAL A 169 -20.56 9.21 -1.40
N THR A 170 -20.68 9.86 -0.26
CA THR A 170 -19.57 10.59 0.37
C THR A 170 -18.90 9.66 1.37
N LEU A 171 -17.68 9.22 1.09
CA LEU A 171 -16.95 8.32 1.99
C LEU A 171 -16.58 9.06 3.28
N SER A 172 -16.83 8.41 4.41
CA SER A 172 -16.40 8.83 5.73
C SER A 172 -14.89 8.62 5.93
N ALA A 173 -14.31 7.64 5.25
CA ALA A 173 -12.88 7.33 5.21
C ALA A 173 -12.30 7.49 3.79
N PRO A 174 -12.11 8.72 3.28
CA PRO A 174 -11.59 8.95 1.92
C PRO A 174 -10.14 8.45 1.72
N ASN A 175 -9.44 8.12 2.80
CA ASN A 175 -8.14 7.46 2.79
C ASN A 175 -8.24 5.94 3.00
N PHE A 176 -9.20 5.30 2.32
CA PHE A 176 -9.54 3.88 2.47
C PHE A 176 -8.36 2.93 2.24
N LEU A 177 -7.34 3.32 1.46
CA LEU A 177 -6.19 2.46 1.24
C LEU A 177 -5.44 2.15 2.54
N THR A 178 -5.28 3.14 3.42
CA THR A 178 -4.38 3.06 4.58
C THR A 178 -5.07 3.29 5.93
N THR A 179 -6.37 3.58 5.93
CA THR A 179 -7.11 3.85 7.16
C THR A 179 -7.37 2.54 7.89
N ALA A 180 -6.77 2.36 9.06
CA ALA A 180 -7.07 1.17 9.86
C ALA A 180 -8.56 1.14 10.23
N PHE A 181 -9.23 0.03 9.97
CA PHE A 181 -10.62 -0.19 10.34
C PHE A 181 -10.85 -1.64 10.79
N ALA A 182 -12.05 -1.92 11.27
CA ALA A 182 -12.51 -3.28 11.56
C ALA A 182 -13.87 -3.49 10.90
N ALA A 183 -14.08 -4.66 10.28
CA ALA A 183 -15.35 -4.98 9.65
C ALA A 183 -16.52 -4.91 10.66
N GLY A 184 -17.66 -4.39 10.22
CA GLY A 184 -18.82 -4.13 11.07
C GLY A 184 -18.69 -2.93 12.03
N GLN A 185 -17.67 -2.07 11.88
CA GLN A 185 -17.54 -0.83 12.65
C GLN A 185 -17.73 0.41 11.77
N PRO A 186 -18.20 1.55 12.31
CA PRO A 186 -18.31 2.78 11.54
C PRO A 186 -16.98 3.22 10.91
N GLY A 187 -17.05 3.87 9.75
CA GLY A 187 -15.90 4.29 8.95
C GLY A 187 -15.93 3.62 7.59
N GLU A 188 -14.78 3.09 7.15
CA GLU A 188 -14.62 2.43 5.84
C GLU A 188 -15.66 1.32 5.60
N ASP A 189 -16.00 0.52 6.61
CA ASP A 189 -17.02 -0.54 6.46
C ASP A 189 -18.43 0.04 6.18
N SER A 190 -18.80 1.18 6.78
CA SER A 190 -20.05 1.87 6.45
C SER A 190 -20.03 2.47 5.04
N ASP A 191 -18.85 2.85 4.55
CA ASP A 191 -18.68 3.32 3.18
C ASP A 191 -18.89 2.15 2.19
N LEU A 192 -18.36 0.96 2.49
CA LEU A 192 -18.61 -0.26 1.73
C LEU A 192 -20.09 -0.64 1.71
N GLU A 193 -20.79 -0.57 2.84
CA GLU A 193 -22.24 -0.79 2.88
C GLU A 193 -23.01 0.24 2.03
N ALA A 194 -22.60 1.50 2.05
CA ALA A 194 -23.23 2.56 1.25
C ALA A 194 -22.98 2.36 -0.25
N LEU A 195 -21.77 1.95 -0.64
CA LEU A 195 -21.42 1.64 -2.03
C LEU A 195 -22.18 0.43 -2.55
N LEU A 196 -22.32 -0.63 -1.75
CA LEU A 196 -23.17 -1.78 -2.05
C LEU A 196 -24.63 -1.35 -2.25
N ALA A 197 -25.18 -0.54 -1.35
CA ALA A 197 -26.55 -0.05 -1.46
C ALA A 197 -26.80 0.84 -2.69
N ARG A 198 -25.74 1.44 -3.25
CA ARG A 198 -25.78 2.27 -4.46
C ARG A 198 -25.42 1.52 -5.75
N GLY A 199 -25.06 0.24 -5.65
CA GLY A 199 -24.70 -0.59 -6.81
C GLY A 199 -23.31 -0.29 -7.37
N ALA A 200 -22.40 0.25 -6.55
CA ALA A 200 -20.97 0.32 -6.90
C ALA A 200 -20.23 -0.98 -6.56
N ILE A 201 -20.81 -1.80 -5.67
CA ILE A 201 -20.35 -3.13 -5.28
C ILE A 201 -21.47 -4.11 -5.61
N ASP A 202 -21.12 -5.28 -6.12
CA ASP A 202 -22.04 -6.34 -6.48
C ASP A 202 -22.44 -7.23 -5.29
N ALA A 203 -23.30 -8.22 -5.52
CA ALA A 203 -23.77 -9.11 -4.47
C ALA A 203 -22.69 -10.08 -3.92
N ASN A 204 -21.57 -10.26 -4.63
CA ASN A 204 -20.43 -11.07 -4.20
C ASN A 204 -19.43 -10.26 -3.35
N GLY A 205 -19.67 -8.95 -3.21
CA GLY A 205 -18.75 -8.05 -2.53
C GLY A 205 -17.58 -7.64 -3.42
N GLU A 206 -17.68 -7.77 -4.74
CA GLU A 206 -16.69 -7.25 -5.69
C GLU A 206 -17.18 -5.93 -6.28
N PRO A 207 -16.30 -5.08 -6.85
CA PRO A 207 -16.77 -3.90 -7.56
C PRO A 207 -17.73 -4.25 -8.70
N ASP A 208 -18.85 -3.52 -8.81
CA ASP A 208 -19.77 -3.71 -9.92
C ASP A 208 -19.10 -3.35 -11.26
N ALA A 209 -19.45 -4.08 -12.33
CA ALA A 209 -18.85 -3.88 -13.64
C ALA A 209 -18.99 -2.43 -14.17
N ALA A 210 -20.06 -1.73 -13.83
CA ALA A 210 -20.23 -0.31 -14.17
C ALA A 210 -19.26 0.59 -13.39
N ALA A 211 -18.96 0.26 -12.13
CA ALA A 211 -17.99 1.00 -11.31
C ALA A 211 -16.57 0.79 -11.84
N VAL A 212 -16.21 -0.46 -12.19
CA VAL A 212 -14.92 -0.77 -12.84
C VAL A 212 -14.80 -0.03 -14.17
N ALA A 213 -15.83 -0.05 -15.02
CA ALA A 213 -15.83 0.65 -16.29
C ALA A 213 -15.73 2.18 -16.14
N LEU A 214 -16.33 2.74 -15.09
CA LEU A 214 -16.17 4.14 -14.73
C LEU A 214 -14.71 4.46 -14.39
N MET A 215 -14.10 3.71 -13.47
CA MET A 215 -12.70 3.92 -13.05
C MET A 215 -11.72 3.73 -14.19
N ALA A 216 -11.94 2.74 -15.05
CA ALA A 216 -11.12 2.51 -16.23
C ALA A 216 -11.20 3.71 -17.19
N ARG A 217 -12.40 4.23 -17.46
CA ARG A 217 -12.58 5.40 -18.35
C ARG A 217 -11.96 6.66 -17.76
N THR A 218 -12.17 6.93 -16.48
CA THR A 218 -11.68 8.16 -15.84
C THR A 218 -10.18 8.10 -15.58
N GLY A 219 -9.62 6.94 -15.28
CA GLY A 219 -8.18 6.71 -15.21
C GLY A 219 -7.50 6.91 -16.55
N ALA A 220 -8.04 6.33 -17.63
CA ALA A 220 -7.50 6.52 -18.98
C ALA A 220 -7.54 7.98 -19.45
N ALA A 221 -8.48 8.78 -18.94
CA ALA A 221 -8.55 10.22 -19.21
C ALA A 221 -7.49 11.06 -18.46
N HIS A 222 -6.81 10.46 -17.46
CA HIS A 222 -5.76 11.10 -16.65
C HIS A 222 -4.47 10.27 -16.67
N PRO A 223 -3.84 10.06 -17.85
CA PRO A 223 -2.67 9.23 -17.96
C PRO A 223 -1.49 9.79 -17.14
N ILE A 224 -0.76 8.90 -16.48
CA ILE A 224 0.48 9.28 -15.79
C ILE A 224 1.57 9.40 -16.85
N ALA A 225 2.18 10.58 -16.96
CA ALA A 225 3.18 10.88 -17.98
C ALA A 225 4.36 9.89 -17.87
N THR A 226 4.63 9.16 -18.95
CA THR A 226 5.86 8.40 -19.09
C THR A 226 7.01 9.38 -19.23
N SER A 227 7.95 9.40 -18.28
CA SER A 227 9.22 10.09 -18.52
C SER A 227 9.82 9.52 -19.81
N PRO A 228 10.09 10.33 -20.85
CA PRO A 228 10.73 9.80 -22.04
C PRO A 228 12.07 9.24 -21.61
N ASN A 229 12.29 7.95 -21.90
CA ASN A 229 13.61 7.34 -21.81
C ASN A 229 14.61 8.32 -22.42
N ASN A 230 15.54 8.83 -21.60
CA ASN A 230 16.67 9.59 -22.09
C ASN A 230 17.60 8.60 -22.81
N SER A 231 17.16 8.10 -23.98
CA SER A 231 18.05 7.51 -24.96
C SER A 231 18.94 8.65 -25.41
N THR A 232 20.13 8.71 -24.83
CA THR A 232 21.27 9.44 -25.35
C THR A 232 21.50 8.95 -26.77
N GLY A 233 20.83 9.60 -27.72
CA GLY A 233 20.94 9.34 -29.15
C GLY A 233 22.37 9.57 -29.57
N GLY A 234 22.99 8.50 -30.11
CA GLY A 234 24.32 8.55 -30.67
C GLY A 234 24.43 9.64 -31.72
N THR A 235 25.52 10.41 -31.62
CA THR A 235 25.95 11.39 -32.62
C THR A 235 26.32 10.67 -33.91
N GLY A 236 25.33 10.42 -34.77
CA GLY A 236 25.54 10.15 -36.18
C GLY A 236 25.82 11.45 -36.93
N VAL A 237 27.09 11.86 -37.01
CA VAL A 237 27.52 12.92 -37.94
C VAL A 237 27.72 12.28 -39.32
N GLY A 238 26.67 12.34 -40.13
CA GLY A 238 26.69 11.97 -41.54
C GLY A 238 26.29 13.17 -42.41
N GLY A 239 27.25 13.66 -43.20
CA GLY A 239 27.01 14.32 -44.49
C GLY A 239 26.51 15.77 -44.47
N ILE A 240 27.43 16.71 -44.68
CA ILE A 240 27.12 17.97 -45.37
C ILE A 240 27.82 17.96 -46.73
N GLY A 241 27.07 17.65 -47.78
CA GLY A 241 27.39 18.08 -49.13
C GLY A 241 26.55 19.31 -49.46
N SER A 242 27.18 20.46 -49.70
CA SER A 242 26.65 21.47 -50.62
C SER A 242 27.68 22.56 -50.93
N THR A 243 27.85 22.81 -52.23
CA THR A 243 28.12 24.10 -52.92
C THR A 243 29.44 24.85 -52.71
N GLY A 244 30.24 24.90 -53.79
CA GLY A 244 30.28 26.11 -54.64
C GLY A 244 31.50 27.03 -54.55
N GLY A 245 32.34 26.99 -55.60
CA GLY A 245 32.99 28.16 -56.21
C GLY A 245 34.21 28.78 -55.52
N MET A 246 35.37 28.71 -56.19
CA MET A 246 36.17 29.88 -56.63
C MET A 246 37.51 29.45 -57.24
N MET A 247 37.87 30.16 -58.32
CA MET A 247 39.13 30.21 -59.10
C MET A 247 39.23 29.29 -60.32
#